data_AF-A0A7W2PDS9-F1
#
_entry.id   AF-A0A7W2PDS9-F1
#
_cell.length_a   1.000
_cell.length_b   1.000
_cell.length_c   1.000
_cell.angle_alpha   90.00
_cell.angle_beta   90.00
_cell.angle_gamma   90.00
#
_symmetry.space_group_name_H-M   'P 1'
#
loop_
_entity.id
_entity.type
_entity.pdbx_description
1 polymer ?
#
loop_
_entity_poly.entity_id
_entity_poly.type
_entity_poly.pdbx_seq_one_letter_code
_entity_poly.pdbx_strand_id
1 'polypeptide(L)'
;MHKDKIISLALSLIIGFKLVDIYVDFKSEVSYIHLAQELTLVIISLSLFIFLMKDIFTRSKQTNYLLRQLDSSQHQQKILNEQLERSKHSFFDAINAQFAIWELTAAEHDIALFLLKGLTIAEIASLMQKSEKTVRNQASSIYKKAQVSGRHELAAIFFEFWEVDSKH
;
A
#
# COMPACT_ATOMS: atom_id res chain seq x y z
N MET A 1 1.51 -26.01 -1.15
CA MET A 1 2.86 -26.44 -1.56
C MET A 1 3.24 -27.85 -1.07
N HIS A 2 2.93 -28.26 0.17
CA HIS A 2 3.17 -29.63 0.63
C HIS A 2 2.11 -30.64 0.18
N LYS A 3 0.82 -30.28 0.16
CA LYS A 3 -0.29 -31.16 -0.27
C LYS A 3 -0.12 -31.68 -1.70
N ASP A 4 0.24 -30.82 -2.64
CA ASP A 4 0.37 -31.20 -4.06
C ASP A 4 1.58 -32.11 -4.31
N LYS A 5 2.67 -31.90 -3.56
CA LYS A 5 3.85 -32.79 -3.54
C LYS A 5 3.53 -34.15 -2.92
N ILE A 6 2.73 -34.19 -1.86
CA ILE A 6 2.29 -35.43 -1.22
C ILE A 6 1.38 -36.24 -2.15
N ILE A 7 0.48 -35.60 -2.89
CA ILE A 7 -0.40 -36.25 -3.87
C ILE A 7 0.42 -36.82 -5.04
N SER A 8 1.39 -36.06 -5.54
CA SER A 8 2.30 -36.50 -6.61
C SER A 8 3.18 -37.69 -6.17
N LEU A 9 3.69 -37.67 -4.94
CA LEU A 9 4.44 -38.78 -4.33
C LEU A 9 3.57 -40.03 -4.18
N ALA A 10 2.34 -39.87 -3.66
CA ALA A 10 1.38 -40.96 -3.50
C ALA A 10 1.00 -41.60 -4.84
N LEU A 11 0.76 -40.80 -5.89
CA LEU A 11 0.52 -41.30 -7.25
C LEU A 11 1.70 -42.08 -7.81
N SER A 12 2.93 -41.60 -7.61
CA SER A 12 4.13 -42.31 -8.05
C SER A 12 4.30 -43.66 -7.33
N LEU A 13 3.89 -43.73 -6.06
CA LEU A 13 3.94 -44.94 -5.24
C LEU A 13 2.87 -45.95 -5.68
N ILE A 14 1.66 -45.48 -6.03
CA ILE A 14 0.58 -46.30 -6.60
C ILE A 14 0.98 -46.88 -7.96
N ILE A 15 1.63 -46.09 -8.83
CA ILE A 15 2.15 -46.57 -10.12
C ILE A 15 3.20 -47.66 -9.89
N GLY A 16 4.08 -47.51 -8.89
CA GLY A 16 5.06 -48.52 -8.52
C GLY A 16 4.43 -49.85 -8.10
N PHE A 17 3.42 -49.82 -7.23
CA PHE A 17 2.68 -51.02 -6.81
C PHE A 17 2.02 -51.73 -7.99
N LYS A 18 1.42 -50.97 -8.91
CA LYS A 18 0.80 -51.51 -10.14
C LYS A 18 1.79 -52.24 -11.04
N LEU A 19 3.03 -51.77 -11.13
CA LEU A 19 4.06 -52.44 -11.94
C LEU A 19 4.51 -53.77 -11.32
N VAL A 20 4.53 -53.86 -9.99
CA VAL A 20 4.86 -55.10 -9.27
C VAL A 20 3.75 -56.13 -9.46
N ASP A 21 2.49 -55.72 -9.34
CA ASP A 21 1.33 -56.61 -9.56
C ASP A 21 1.34 -57.17 -11.00
N ILE A 22 1.52 -56.33 -12.02
CA ILE A 22 1.62 -56.76 -13.43
C ILE A 22 2.75 -57.77 -13.64
N TYR A 23 3.90 -57.59 -12.98
CA TYR A 23 5.05 -58.49 -13.13
C TYR A 23 4.80 -59.86 -12.47
N VAL A 24 4.13 -59.88 -11.32
CA VAL A 24 3.76 -61.11 -10.61
C VAL A 24 2.69 -61.88 -11.38
N ASP A 25 1.70 -61.18 -11.93
CA ASP A 25 0.62 -61.75 -12.72
C ASP A 25 1.09 -62.24 -14.09
N PHE A 26 2.09 -61.61 -14.72
CA PHE A 26 2.67 -62.13 -15.97
C PHE A 26 3.29 -63.53 -15.80
N LYS A 27 3.68 -63.90 -14.58
CA LYS A 27 4.28 -65.20 -14.27
C LYS A 27 3.25 -66.29 -13.92
N SER A 28 1.98 -65.91 -13.74
CA SER A 28 0.88 -66.78 -13.37
C SER A 28 -0.17 -66.73 -14.50
N GLU A 29 -0.55 -67.84 -15.12
CA GLU A 29 -1.50 -67.85 -16.27
C GLU A 29 -2.92 -67.35 -15.87
N VAL A 30 -3.11 -66.04 -15.73
CA VAL A 30 -4.36 -65.43 -15.23
C VAL A 30 -5.00 -64.50 -16.27
N SER A 31 -6.33 -64.41 -16.16
CA SER A 31 -7.30 -63.74 -17.03
C SER A 31 -6.87 -62.39 -17.61
N TYR A 32 -6.99 -62.27 -18.94
CA TYR A 32 -6.78 -61.05 -19.73
C TYR A 32 -7.58 -59.82 -19.25
N ILE A 33 -8.66 -60.02 -18.50
CA ILE A 33 -9.49 -58.93 -17.95
C ILE A 33 -8.76 -58.17 -16.84
N HIS A 34 -7.95 -58.85 -16.02
CA HIS A 34 -7.18 -58.18 -14.96
C HIS A 34 -6.09 -57.27 -15.54
N LEU A 35 -5.37 -57.75 -16.56
CA LEU A 35 -4.34 -56.98 -17.25
C LEU A 35 -4.90 -55.67 -17.86
N ALA A 36 -6.10 -55.74 -18.46
CA ALA A 36 -6.75 -54.56 -19.05
C ALA A 36 -7.17 -53.52 -17.99
N GLN A 37 -7.66 -53.96 -16.82
CA GLN A 37 -8.04 -53.06 -15.72
C GLN A 37 -6.82 -52.38 -15.10
N GLU A 38 -5.69 -53.06 -15.00
CA GLU A 38 -4.45 -52.50 -14.48
C GLU A 38 -3.82 -51.47 -15.41
N LEU A 39 -3.77 -51.75 -16.71
CA LEU A 39 -3.34 -50.79 -17.73
C LEU A 39 -4.18 -49.51 -17.70
N THR A 40 -5.50 -49.64 -17.56
CA THR A 40 -6.41 -48.49 -17.50
C THR A 40 -6.12 -47.60 -16.28
N LEU A 41 -5.89 -48.19 -15.11
CA LEU A 41 -5.53 -47.45 -13.90
C LEU A 41 -4.17 -46.74 -14.01
N VAL A 42 -3.17 -47.38 -14.61
CA VAL A 42 -1.84 -46.77 -14.82
C VAL A 42 -1.93 -45.53 -15.71
N ILE A 43 -2.72 -45.59 -16.79
CA ILE A 43 -2.90 -44.45 -17.70
C ILE A 43 -3.61 -43.28 -17.01
N ILE A 44 -4.63 -43.56 -16.19
CA ILE A 44 -5.35 -42.55 -15.42
C ILE A 44 -4.42 -41.86 -14.41
N SER A 45 -3.63 -42.65 -13.66
CA SER A 45 -2.66 -42.12 -12.69
C SER A 45 -1.57 -41.28 -13.35
N LEU A 46 -1.04 -41.72 -14.50
CA LEU A 46 -0.01 -41.00 -15.24
C LEU A 46 -0.53 -39.66 -15.77
N SER A 47 -1.76 -39.65 -16.28
CA SER A 47 -2.42 -38.43 -16.77
C SER A 47 -2.64 -37.40 -15.65
N LEU A 48 -3.12 -37.85 -14.48
CA LEU A 48 -3.28 -37.02 -13.28
C LEU A 48 -1.94 -36.45 -12.80
N PHE A 49 -0.88 -37.26 -12.81
CA PHE A 49 0.44 -36.82 -12.40
C PHE A 49 1.00 -35.70 -13.31
N ILE A 50 0.88 -35.87 -14.63
CA ILE A 50 1.34 -34.86 -15.60
C ILE A 50 0.53 -33.56 -15.45
N PHE A 51 -0.78 -33.65 -15.24
CA PHE A 51 -1.65 -32.48 -15.04
C PHE A 51 -1.24 -31.70 -13.78
N LEU A 52 -1.06 -32.38 -12.65
CA LEU A 52 -0.64 -31.75 -11.39
C LEU A 52 0.76 -31.14 -11.48
N MET A 53 1.70 -31.80 -12.18
CA MET A 53 3.02 -31.25 -12.40
C MET A 53 2.96 -29.93 -13.17
N LYS A 54 2.20 -29.88 -14.28
CA LYS A 54 2.00 -28.63 -15.03
C LYS A 54 1.36 -27.54 -14.18
N ASP A 55 0.38 -27.88 -13.35
CA ASP A 55 -0.30 -26.95 -12.45
C ASP A 55 0.66 -26.36 -11.39
N ILE A 56 1.50 -27.19 -10.77
CA ILE A 56 2.51 -26.75 -9.78
C ILE A 56 3.53 -25.80 -10.43
N PHE A 57 4.03 -26.12 -11.63
CA PHE A 57 4.97 -25.24 -12.35
C PHE A 57 4.35 -23.90 -12.76
N THR A 58 3.06 -23.90 -13.09
CA THR A 58 2.34 -22.67 -13.48
C THR A 58 2.09 -21.79 -12.26
N ARG A 59 1.65 -22.36 -11.14
CA ARG A 59 1.40 -21.64 -9.88
C ARG A 59 2.66 -21.03 -9.27
N SER A 60 3.80 -21.72 -9.37
CA SER A 60 5.08 -21.23 -8.81
C SER A 60 5.55 -19.92 -9.47
N LYS A 61 5.18 -19.67 -10.73
CA LYS A 61 5.48 -18.40 -11.41
C LYS A 61 4.64 -17.23 -10.90
N GLN A 62 3.39 -17.48 -10.52
CA GLN A 62 2.47 -16.43 -10.03
C GLN A 62 2.86 -15.92 -8.63
N THR A 63 3.31 -16.80 -7.73
CA THR A 63 3.72 -16.39 -6.37
C THR A 63 4.94 -15.46 -6.40
N ASN A 64 5.94 -15.76 -7.24
CA ASN A 64 7.13 -14.92 -7.38
C ASN A 64 6.84 -13.58 -8.07
N TYR A 65 5.84 -13.53 -8.94
CA TYR A 65 5.38 -12.30 -9.56
C TYR A 65 4.67 -11.39 -8.56
N LEU A 66 3.79 -11.95 -7.72
CA LEU A 66 3.08 -11.22 -6.67
C LEU A 66 4.03 -10.66 -5.59
N LEU A 67 5.05 -11.44 -5.19
CA LEU A 67 6.06 -10.97 -4.24
C LEU A 67 6.88 -9.79 -4.78
N ARG A 68 7.24 -9.82 -6.08
CA ARG A 68 7.93 -8.69 -6.73
C ARG A 68 7.06 -7.44 -6.83
N GLN A 69 5.75 -7.59 -7.03
CA GLN A 69 4.83 -6.45 -7.05
C GLN A 69 4.64 -5.79 -5.68
N LEU A 70 4.64 -6.57 -4.60
CA LEU A 70 4.56 -6.03 -3.24
C LEU A 70 5.79 -5.18 -2.90
N ASP A 71 6.97 -5.66 -3.25
CA ASP A 71 8.24 -4.95 -2.99
C ASP A 71 8.32 -3.62 -3.77
N SER A 72 7.90 -3.63 -5.04
CA SER A 72 7.84 -2.40 -5.84
C SER A 72 6.81 -1.39 -5.31
N SER A 73 5.66 -1.86 -4.80
CA SER A 73 4.61 -0.99 -4.25
C SER A 73 5.08 -0.30 -2.97
N GLN A 74 5.77 -1.03 -2.09
CA GLN A 74 6.34 -0.47 -0.87
C GLN A 74 7.42 0.58 -1.16
N HIS A 75 8.25 0.36 -2.17
CA HIS A 75 9.29 1.31 -2.54
C HIS A 75 8.72 2.61 -3.13
N GLN A 76 7.70 2.50 -3.99
CA GLN A 76 7.00 3.69 -4.52
C GLN A 76 6.33 4.50 -3.42
N GLN A 77 5.71 3.85 -2.43
CA GLN A 77 5.11 4.57 -1.30
C GLN A 77 6.13 5.33 -0.45
N LYS A 78 7.33 4.77 -0.24
CA LYS A 78 8.38 5.49 0.49
C LYS A 78 8.85 6.73 -0.25
N ILE A 79 9.12 6.62 -1.55
CA ILE A 79 9.58 7.76 -2.36
C ILE A 79 8.51 8.87 -2.40
N LEU A 80 7.24 8.51 -2.60
CA LEU A 80 6.14 9.46 -2.60
C LEU A 80 5.95 10.13 -1.23
N ASN A 81 6.05 9.37 -0.14
CA ASN A 81 6.00 9.94 1.21
C ASN A 81 7.19 10.86 1.48
N GLU A 82 8.41 10.48 1.10
CA GLU A 82 9.59 11.33 1.27
C GLU A 82 9.54 12.61 0.43
N GLN A 83 8.94 12.58 -0.76
CA GLN A 83 8.70 13.77 -1.57
C GLN A 83 7.62 14.65 -0.93
N LEU A 84 6.52 14.05 -0.48
CA LEU A 84 5.44 14.75 0.20
C LEU A 84 5.90 15.43 1.49
N GLU A 85 6.68 14.73 2.32
CA GLU A 85 7.22 15.29 3.56
C GLU A 85 8.22 16.41 3.28
N ARG A 86 9.09 16.27 2.26
CA ARG A 86 9.99 17.37 1.85
C ARG A 86 9.23 18.61 1.37
N SER A 87 8.20 18.44 0.53
CA SER A 87 7.38 19.57 0.07
C SER A 87 6.60 20.22 1.21
N LYS A 88 6.07 19.43 2.16
CA LYS A 88 5.41 19.96 3.35
C LYS A 88 6.39 20.77 4.21
N HIS A 89 7.60 20.26 4.44
CA HIS A 89 8.61 20.97 5.22
C HIS A 89 8.97 22.32 4.60
N SER A 90 9.25 22.36 3.29
CA SER A 90 9.51 23.62 2.57
C SER A 90 8.38 24.64 2.75
N PHE A 91 7.14 24.19 2.61
CA PHE A 91 5.97 25.04 2.78
C PHE A 91 5.80 25.58 4.21
N PHE A 92 6.00 24.73 5.22
CA PHE A 92 5.95 25.17 6.62
C PHE A 92 7.08 26.13 6.96
N ASP A 93 8.28 25.92 6.40
CA ASP A 93 9.42 26.82 6.60
C ASP A 93 9.15 28.20 5.98
N ALA A 94 8.55 28.25 4.79
CA ALA A 94 8.14 29.50 4.15
C ALA A 94 7.08 30.25 4.97
N ILE A 95 6.07 29.55 5.51
CA ILE A 95 5.07 30.15 6.41
C ILE A 95 5.74 30.75 7.65
N ASN A 96 6.64 29.99 8.29
CA ASN A 96 7.33 30.44 9.49
C ASN A 96 8.22 31.67 9.22
N ALA A 97 8.90 31.71 8.08
CA ALA A 97 9.67 32.87 7.66
C ALA A 97 8.77 34.10 7.48
N GLN A 98 7.61 33.96 6.84
CA GLN A 98 6.67 35.06 6.66
C GLN A 98 6.08 35.56 7.98
N PHE A 99 5.75 34.65 8.89
CA PHE A 99 5.29 35.00 10.24
C PHE A 99 6.36 35.71 11.06
N ALA A 100 7.64 35.38 10.86
CA ALA A 100 8.75 36.10 11.47
C ALA A 100 8.88 37.52 10.91
N ILE A 101 8.70 37.71 9.59
CA ILE A 101 8.70 39.04 8.96
C ILE A 101 7.58 39.93 9.51
N TRP A 102 6.40 39.36 9.79
CA TRP A 102 5.28 40.08 10.40
C TRP A 102 5.41 40.26 11.92
N GLU A 103 6.50 39.76 12.53
CA GLU A 103 6.77 39.84 13.96
C GLU A 103 5.57 39.33 14.80
N LEU A 104 5.02 38.17 14.41
CA LEU A 104 3.93 37.55 15.16
C LEU A 104 4.43 37.00 16.49
N THR A 105 3.65 37.23 17.56
CA THR A 105 3.89 36.56 18.84
C THR A 105 3.54 35.07 18.75
N ALA A 106 4.03 34.24 19.68
CA ALA A 106 3.71 32.81 19.69
C ALA A 106 2.19 32.53 19.67
N ALA A 107 1.40 33.33 20.40
CA ALA A 107 -0.06 33.19 20.41
C ALA A 107 -0.71 33.63 19.09
N GLU A 108 -0.13 34.60 18.38
CA GLU A 108 -0.61 35.04 17.07
C GLU A 108 -0.20 34.05 15.97
N HIS A 109 0.96 33.42 16.08
CA HIS A 109 1.43 32.37 15.18
C HIS A 109 0.44 31.21 15.13
N ASP A 110 0.03 30.69 16.28
CA ASP A 110 -0.96 29.60 16.38
C ASP A 110 -2.28 30.00 15.70
N ILE A 111 -2.77 31.21 15.98
CA ILE A 111 -4.02 31.71 15.39
C ILE A 111 -3.89 31.88 13.88
N ALA A 112 -2.79 32.46 13.40
CA ALA A 112 -2.54 32.64 11.97
C ALA A 112 -2.48 31.29 11.24
N LEU A 113 -1.85 30.29 11.85
CA LEU A 113 -1.79 28.93 11.30
C LEU A 113 -3.19 28.29 11.23
N PHE A 114 -4.02 28.45 12.26
CA PHE A 114 -5.39 27.93 12.24
C PHE A 114 -6.28 28.67 11.23
N LEU A 115 -6.10 29.98 11.08
CA LEU A 115 -6.80 30.76 10.05
C LEU A 115 -6.44 30.27 8.64
N LEU A 116 -5.16 29.96 8.40
CA LEU A 116 -4.69 29.40 7.13
C LEU A 116 -5.24 27.98 6.88
N LYS A 117 -5.35 27.16 7.93
CA LYS A 117 -6.03 25.85 7.88
C LYS A 117 -7.54 25.95 7.62
N GLY A 118 -8.11 27.15 7.65
CA GLY A 118 -9.50 27.40 7.34
C GLY A 118 -10.46 27.32 8.53
N LEU A 119 -9.95 27.24 9.75
CA LEU A 119 -10.78 27.21 10.96
C LEU A 119 -11.51 28.56 11.17
N THR A 120 -12.71 28.48 11.72
CA THR A 120 -13.50 29.63 12.15
C THR A 120 -12.99 30.18 13.48
N ILE A 121 -13.31 31.44 13.79
CA ILE A 121 -12.93 32.06 15.06
C ILE A 121 -13.46 31.27 16.27
N ALA A 122 -14.65 30.68 16.15
CA ALA A 122 -15.27 29.85 17.18
C ALA A 122 -14.48 28.54 17.41
N GLU A 123 -14.08 27.86 16.34
CA GLU A 123 -13.26 26.64 16.43
C GLU A 123 -11.88 26.93 17.02
N ILE A 124 -11.25 28.03 16.62
CA ILE A 124 -9.95 28.46 17.15
C ILE A 124 -10.07 28.80 18.64
N ALA A 125 -11.12 29.52 19.03
CA ALA A 125 -11.41 29.83 20.43
C ALA A 125 -11.57 28.56 21.27
N SER A 126 -12.28 27.56 20.76
CA SER A 126 -12.43 26.26 21.41
C SER A 126 -11.10 25.50 21.54
N LEU A 127 -10.31 25.42 20.46
CA LEU A 127 -9.01 24.73 20.44
C LEU A 127 -8.00 25.37 21.39
N MET A 128 -7.95 26.69 21.44
CA MET A 128 -7.00 27.44 22.28
C MET A 128 -7.51 27.69 23.69
N GLN A 129 -8.72 27.24 24.03
CA GLN A 129 -9.39 27.52 25.30
C GLN A 129 -9.42 29.03 25.64
N LYS A 130 -9.66 29.86 24.61
CA LYS A 130 -9.75 31.33 24.73
C LYS A 130 -11.14 31.81 24.32
N SER A 131 -11.52 33.02 24.72
CA SER A 131 -12.78 33.61 24.26
C SER A 131 -12.71 34.02 22.78
N GLU A 132 -13.81 33.88 22.05
CA GLU A 132 -13.90 34.33 20.65
C GLU A 132 -13.53 35.80 20.47
N LYS A 133 -13.86 36.65 21.45
CA LYS A 133 -13.47 38.07 21.46
C LYS A 133 -11.95 38.22 21.46
N THR A 134 -11.23 37.40 22.23
CA THR A 134 -9.76 37.43 22.28
C THR A 134 -9.17 36.99 20.95
N VAL A 135 -9.66 35.87 20.39
CA VAL A 135 -9.20 35.36 19.09
C VAL A 135 -9.49 36.36 17.96
N ARG A 136 -10.65 37.01 17.97
CA ARG A 136 -11.00 38.06 16.98
C ARG A 136 -10.07 39.27 17.07
N ASN A 137 -9.73 39.69 18.28
CA ASN A 137 -8.80 40.80 18.49
C ASN A 137 -7.39 40.43 17.99
N GLN A 138 -6.91 39.22 18.29
CA GLN A 138 -5.61 38.72 17.81
C GLN A 138 -5.61 38.54 16.29
N ALA A 139 -6.68 38.01 15.69
CA ALA A 139 -6.83 37.93 14.23
C ALA A 139 -6.77 39.30 13.57
N SER A 140 -7.39 40.32 14.18
CA SER A 140 -7.34 41.70 13.68
C SER A 140 -5.93 42.31 13.80
N SER A 141 -5.18 41.97 14.84
CA SER A 141 -3.75 42.32 14.98
C SER A 141 -2.94 41.69 13.84
N ILE A 142 -3.14 40.39 13.58
CA ILE A 142 -2.48 39.66 12.50
C ILE A 142 -2.77 40.30 11.14
N TYR A 143 -4.03 40.62 10.83
CA TYR A 143 -4.38 41.26 9.55
C TYR A 143 -3.69 42.61 9.36
N LYS A 144 -3.60 43.42 10.42
CA LYS A 144 -2.86 44.69 10.38
C LYS A 144 -1.37 44.50 10.14
N LYS A 145 -0.75 43.53 10.81
CA LYS A 145 0.68 43.21 10.66
C LYS A 145 1.01 42.65 9.27
N ALA A 146 0.10 41.83 8.72
CA ALA A 146 0.19 41.31 7.37
C ALA A 146 -0.25 42.30 6.27
N GLN A 147 -0.70 43.50 6.65
CA GLN A 147 -1.21 44.53 5.75
C GLN A 147 -2.38 44.07 4.86
N VAL A 148 -3.25 43.22 5.40
CA VAL A 148 -4.44 42.70 4.72
C VAL A 148 -5.73 43.12 5.41
N SER A 149 -6.80 43.15 4.64
CA SER A 149 -8.15 43.56 5.05
C SER A 149 -8.91 42.45 5.78
N GLY A 150 -8.49 41.18 5.60
CA GLY A 150 -9.13 40.06 6.27
C GLY A 150 -8.64 38.67 5.84
N ARG A 151 -9.40 37.66 6.23
CA ARG A 151 -9.04 36.23 6.07
C ARG A 151 -8.79 35.80 4.62
N HIS A 152 -9.59 36.30 3.68
CA HIS A 152 -9.47 35.91 2.26
C HIS A 152 -8.19 36.45 1.64
N GLU A 153 -7.83 37.70 1.92
CA GLU A 153 -6.57 38.30 1.46
C GLU A 153 -5.36 37.65 2.14
N LEU A 154 -5.46 37.35 3.45
CA LEU A 154 -4.43 36.58 4.14
C LEU A 154 -4.19 35.24 3.42
N ALA A 155 -5.24 34.50 3.10
CA ALA A 155 -5.13 33.23 2.37
C ALA A 155 -4.56 33.40 0.96
N ALA A 156 -4.94 34.48 0.26
CA ALA A 156 -4.45 34.77 -1.09
C ALA A 156 -2.92 34.98 -1.12
N ILE A 157 -2.35 35.67 -0.14
CA ILE A 157 -0.90 35.84 0.00
C ILE A 157 -0.19 34.48 0.06
N PHE A 158 -0.72 33.53 0.83
CA PHE A 158 -0.13 32.19 0.93
C PHE A 158 -0.28 31.35 -0.35
N PHE A 159 -1.36 31.55 -1.11
CA PHE A 159 -1.49 30.92 -2.44
C PHE A 159 -0.46 31.47 -3.43
N GLU A 160 -0.20 32.78 -3.43
CA GLU A 160 0.82 33.40 -4.28
C GLU A 160 2.22 32.87 -3.94
N PHE A 161 2.55 32.70 -2.66
CA PHE A 161 3.81 32.09 -2.24
C PHE A 161 3.98 30.65 -2.75
N TRP A 162 2.92 29.84 -2.73
CA TRP A 162 2.98 28.46 -3.20
C TRP A 162 3.18 28.36 -4.73
N GLU A 163 2.56 29.26 -5.49
CA GLU A 163 2.72 29.27 -6.95
C GLU A 163 4.17 29.61 -7.36
N VAL A 164 4.86 30.44 -6.59
CA VAL A 164 6.26 30.80 -6.85
C VAL A 164 7.23 29.64 -6.56
N ASP A 165 7.02 28.89 -5.48
CA ASP A 165 7.86 27.72 -5.15
C ASP A 165 7.67 26.56 -6.15
N SER A 166 6.48 26.44 -6.76
CA SER A 166 6.17 25.40 -7.75
C SER A 166 6.85 25.57 -9.13
N LYS A 167 7.47 26.74 -9.39
CA LYS A 167 8.12 27.08 -10.66
C LYS A 167 9.65 26.90 -10.64
N HIS A 168 10.22 26.41 -9.55
CA HIS A 168 11.65 26.11 -9.39
C HIS A 168 11.87 24.62 -9.07
#